data_AF-A0A2S9FDF5-F1
#
_entry.id   AF-A0A2S9FDF5-F1
#
_cell.length_a   1.000
_cell.length_b   1.000
_cell.length_c   1.000
_cell.angle_alpha   90.00
_cell.angle_beta   90.00
_cell.angle_gamma   90.00
#
_symmetry.space_group_name_H-M   'P 1'
#
loop_
_entity.id
_entity.type
_entity.pdbx_description
1 polymer ?
#
loop_
_entity_poly.entity_id
_entity_poly.type
_entity_poly.pdbx_seq_one_letter_code
_entity_poly.pdbx_strand_id
1 'polypeptide(L)'
;MDLIPRRLKEPIYRLYEMRLRQGLTPARSELPRHIAVLCDGNRRWARELGHDDVSYGYRVGAHKIAEMLRWCHEAGIEMATVYLLSTENLQRDPDELASLIEIITEVVEEICAPANQWSVRSVGDLELLGEEPARRLR
;
A
#
# COMPACT_ATOMS: atom_id res chain seq x y z
N MET A 1 23.89 -4.50 9.33
CA MET A 1 24.39 -5.83 9.77
C MET A 1 23.28 -6.53 10.54
N ASP A 2 22.72 -7.59 9.98
CA ASP A 2 21.72 -8.40 10.69
C ASP A 2 22.43 -9.38 11.63
N LEU A 3 22.30 -9.17 12.95
CA LEU A 3 22.91 -9.98 14.01
C LEU A 3 22.43 -11.45 14.07
N ILE A 4 21.42 -11.83 13.29
CA ILE A 4 20.84 -13.17 13.31
C ILE A 4 20.63 -13.64 11.85
N PRO A 5 21.08 -14.85 11.48
CA PRO A 5 20.91 -15.39 10.14
C PRO A 5 19.43 -15.48 9.75
N ARG A 6 19.09 -15.08 8.52
CA ARG A 6 17.72 -15.10 7.98
C ARG A 6 17.02 -16.47 8.16
N ARG A 7 17.77 -17.57 7.99
CA ARG A 7 17.29 -18.96 8.19
C ARG A 7 16.84 -19.27 9.62
N LEU A 8 17.37 -18.58 10.62
CA LEU A 8 16.96 -18.71 12.03
C LEU A 8 15.86 -17.73 12.40
N LYS A 9 15.84 -16.54 11.79
CA LYS A 9 14.78 -15.54 12.00
C LYS A 9 13.43 -16.00 11.48
N GLU A 10 13.38 -16.55 10.26
CA GLU A 10 12.13 -16.96 9.60
C GLU A 10 11.25 -17.94 10.42
N PRO A 11 11.78 -19.03 11.02
CA PRO A 11 10.96 -19.91 11.85
C PRO A 11 10.50 -19.25 13.16
N ILE A 12 11.34 -18.42 13.78
CA ILE A 12 11.00 -17.70 15.02
C ILE A 12 9.91 -16.64 14.74
N TYR A 13 10.07 -15.87 13.66
CA TYR A 13 9.08 -14.89 13.22
C TYR A 13 7.77 -15.55 12.86
N ARG A 14 7.78 -16.68 12.15
CA ARG A 14 6.55 -17.44 11.89
C ARG A 14 5.85 -17.88 13.16
N LEU A 15 6.58 -18.39 14.16
CA LEU A 15 5.99 -18.77 15.44
C LEU A 15 5.40 -17.56 16.18
N TYR A 16 6.09 -16.42 16.13
CA TYR A 16 5.62 -15.17 16.70
C TYR A 16 4.33 -14.67 16.01
N GLU A 17 4.31 -14.65 14.67
CA GLU A 17 3.14 -14.28 13.87
C GLU A 17 1.96 -15.21 14.13
N MET A 18 2.19 -16.53 14.24
CA MET A 18 1.15 -17.49 14.60
C MET A 18 0.55 -17.19 15.98
N ARG A 19 1.39 -16.86 16.97
CA ARG A 19 0.92 -16.47 18.31
C ARG A 19 0.10 -15.19 18.28
N LEU A 20 0.54 -14.17 17.53
CA LEU A 20 -0.20 -12.93 17.37
C LEU A 20 -1.56 -13.19 16.70
N ARG A 21 -1.60 -13.96 15.61
CA ARG A 21 -2.84 -14.33 14.92
C ARG A 21 -3.80 -15.07 15.83
N GLN A 22 -3.32 -16.00 16.65
CA GLN A 22 -4.15 -16.68 17.65
C GLN A 22 -4.71 -15.73 18.71
N GLY A 23 -3.99 -14.67 19.06
CA GLY A 23 -4.50 -13.62 19.95
C GLY A 23 -5.64 -12.80 19.35
N LEU A 24 -5.72 -12.71 18.02
CA LEU A 24 -6.78 -11.98 17.31
C LEU A 24 -8.06 -12.82 17.14
N THR A 25 -7.96 -14.16 17.15
CA THR A 25 -9.11 -15.06 16.89
C THR A 25 -10.25 -14.94 17.92
N PRO A 26 -10.01 -14.91 19.25
CA PRO A 26 -11.06 -14.71 20.25
C PRO A 26 -11.65 -13.29 20.22
N ALA A 27 -10.88 -12.32 19.77
CA ALA A 27 -11.24 -10.91 19.70
C ALA A 27 -11.83 -10.50 18.34
N ARG A 28 -12.29 -11.45 17.53
CA ARG A 28 -12.72 -11.16 16.15
C ARG A 28 -13.88 -10.15 16.08
N SER A 29 -14.76 -10.14 17.09
CA SER A 29 -15.82 -9.13 17.26
C SER A 29 -15.31 -7.75 17.69
N GLU A 30 -14.07 -7.67 18.18
CA GLU A 30 -13.40 -6.45 18.63
C GLU A 30 -12.45 -5.87 17.56
N LEU A 31 -12.22 -6.60 16.46
CA LEU A 31 -11.38 -6.12 15.38
C LEU A 31 -12.05 -4.94 14.65
N PRO A 32 -11.27 -3.96 14.18
CA PRO A 32 -11.80 -2.89 13.37
C PRO A 32 -12.34 -3.46 12.05
N ARG A 33 -13.56 -3.04 11.70
CA ARG A 33 -14.15 -3.38 10.39
C ARG A 33 -13.55 -2.55 9.26
N HIS A 34 -12.99 -1.39 9.57
CA HIS A 34 -12.41 -0.45 8.62
C HIS A 34 -11.10 0.13 9.16
N ILE A 35 -10.06 0.13 8.33
CA ILE A 35 -8.79 0.82 8.61
C ILE A 35 -8.51 1.88 7.56
N ALA A 36 -7.82 2.95 7.95
CA ALA A 36 -7.28 3.95 7.04
C ALA A 36 -5.76 4.03 7.19
N VAL A 37 -5.04 4.07 6.07
CA VAL A 37 -3.58 4.05 6.03
C VAL A 37 -3.07 5.23 5.21
N LEU A 38 -2.13 5.96 5.80
CA LEU A 38 -1.32 6.95 5.09
C LEU A 38 -0.01 6.30 4.65
N CYS A 39 0.19 6.19 3.33
CA CYS A 39 1.40 5.61 2.76
C CYS A 39 2.50 6.68 2.67
N ASP A 40 3.24 6.87 3.76
CA ASP A 40 4.38 7.79 3.82
C ASP A 40 5.73 7.06 3.89
N GLY A 41 6.81 7.78 3.62
CA GLY A 41 8.19 7.29 3.77
C GLY A 41 8.83 6.80 2.49
N ASN A 42 8.08 6.67 1.38
CA ASN A 42 8.57 6.13 0.11
C ASN A 42 9.85 6.83 -0.39
N ARG A 43 9.90 8.17 -0.35
CA ARG A 43 11.10 8.94 -0.74
C ARG A 43 12.28 8.71 0.20
N ARG A 44 12.02 8.64 1.51
CA ARG A 44 13.06 8.42 2.53
C ARG A 44 13.66 7.02 2.37
N TRP A 45 12.79 6.03 2.21
CA TRP A 45 13.16 4.64 1.98
C TRP A 45 14.00 4.45 0.71
N ALA A 46 13.61 5.09 -0.41
CA ALA A 46 14.39 5.05 -1.65
C ALA A 46 15.82 5.60 -1.44
N ARG A 47 15.93 6.76 -0.78
CA ARG A 47 17.22 7.40 -0.49
C ARG A 47 18.10 6.59 0.46
N GLU A 48 17.50 5.98 1.49
CA GLU A 48 18.23 5.12 2.44
C GLU A 48 18.84 3.88 1.76
N LEU A 49 18.24 3.42 0.66
CA LEU A 49 18.76 2.35 -0.18
C LEU A 49 19.73 2.82 -1.28
N GLY A 50 20.03 4.12 -1.33
CA GLY A 50 20.94 4.71 -2.32
C GLY A 50 20.33 4.91 -3.70
N HIS A 51 18.99 5.00 -3.81
CA HIS A 51 18.33 5.36 -5.06
C HIS A 51 18.14 6.88 -5.15
N ASP A 52 18.69 7.48 -6.21
CA ASP A 52 18.47 8.88 -6.55
C ASP A 52 17.07 9.12 -7.14
N ASP A 53 16.54 8.14 -7.88
CA ASP A 53 15.16 8.13 -8.37
C ASP A 53 14.19 7.66 -7.29
N VAL A 54 13.39 8.60 -6.78
CA VAL A 54 12.36 8.33 -5.75
C VAL A 54 11.18 7.50 -6.27
N SER A 55 11.00 7.41 -7.59
CA SER A 55 9.95 6.61 -8.22
C SER A 55 10.09 5.12 -7.87
N TYR A 56 11.31 4.67 -7.61
CA TYR A 56 11.56 3.33 -7.08
C TYR A 56 10.86 3.10 -5.73
N GLY A 57 10.96 4.08 -4.82
CA GLY A 57 10.28 4.01 -3.52
C GLY A 57 8.76 4.00 -3.67
N TYR A 58 8.22 4.75 -4.63
CA TYR A 58 6.78 4.72 -4.92
C TYR A 58 6.32 3.35 -5.41
N ARG A 59 7.06 2.73 -6.34
CA ARG A 59 6.75 1.37 -6.83
C ARG A 59 6.77 0.32 -5.72
N VAL A 60 7.75 0.40 -4.80
CA VAL A 60 7.81 -0.56 -3.68
C VAL A 60 6.70 -0.31 -2.66
N GLY A 61 6.39 0.96 -2.37
CA GLY A 61 5.24 1.32 -1.53
C GLY A 61 3.92 0.83 -2.13
N ALA A 62 3.78 0.97 -3.44
CA ALA A 62 2.68 0.45 -4.26
C ALA A 62 2.46 -1.06 -4.05
N HIS A 63 3.51 -1.87 -4.24
CA HIS A 63 3.43 -3.32 -4.01
C HIS A 63 3.06 -3.67 -2.56
N LYS A 64 3.51 -2.85 -1.60
CA LYS A 64 3.21 -3.05 -0.17
C LYS A 64 1.72 -2.82 0.14
N ILE A 65 1.03 -1.97 -0.61
CA ILE A 65 -0.42 -1.76 -0.45
C ILE A 65 -1.19 -3.04 -0.74
N ALA A 66 -0.92 -3.69 -1.89
CA ALA A 66 -1.59 -4.93 -2.26
C ALA A 66 -1.34 -6.05 -1.21
N GLU A 67 -0.14 -6.11 -0.65
CA GLU A 67 0.19 -7.03 0.44
C GLU A 67 -0.59 -6.72 1.73
N MET A 68 -0.66 -5.45 2.12
CA MET A 68 -1.43 -5.01 3.28
C MET A 68 -2.93 -5.30 3.12
N LEU A 69 -3.50 -5.11 1.93
CA LEU A 69 -4.89 -5.46 1.65
C LEU A 69 -5.16 -6.97 1.80
N ARG A 70 -4.21 -7.83 1.38
CA ARG A 70 -4.30 -9.27 1.64
C ARG A 70 -4.28 -9.59 3.13
N TRP A 71 -3.44 -8.93 3.93
CA TRP A 71 -3.45 -9.10 5.38
C TRP A 71 -4.78 -8.67 6.01
N CYS A 72 -5.37 -7.57 5.54
CA CYS A 72 -6.68 -7.12 5.99
C CYS A 72 -7.75 -8.16 5.70
N HIS A 73 -7.76 -8.69 4.49
CA HIS A 73 -8.68 -9.75 4.09
C HIS A 73 -8.52 -11.01 4.95
N GLU A 74 -7.28 -11.49 5.16
CA GLU A 74 -6.99 -12.64 6.01
C GLU A 74 -7.42 -12.42 7.48
N ALA A 75 -7.29 -11.20 7.99
CA ALA A 75 -7.70 -10.83 9.34
C ALA A 75 -9.22 -10.66 9.47
N GLY A 76 -9.96 -10.58 8.35
CA GLY A 76 -11.41 -10.32 8.33
C GLY A 76 -11.77 -8.84 8.46
N ILE A 77 -10.86 -7.93 8.13
CA ILE A 77 -11.14 -6.51 8.01
C ILE A 77 -11.89 -6.28 6.70
N GLU A 78 -13.06 -5.65 6.78
CA GLU A 78 -14.00 -5.54 5.65
C GLU A 78 -13.65 -4.41 4.69
N MET A 79 -13.00 -3.35 5.17
CA MET A 79 -12.68 -2.17 4.39
C MET A 79 -11.30 -1.61 4.73
N ALA A 80 -10.60 -1.11 3.72
CA ALA A 80 -9.39 -0.33 3.87
C ALA A 80 -9.46 0.94 3.02
N THR A 81 -9.02 2.06 3.58
CA THR A 81 -8.82 3.32 2.85
C THR A 81 -7.33 3.60 2.79
N VAL A 82 -6.82 3.85 1.59
CA VAL A 82 -5.40 4.12 1.37
C VAL A 82 -5.26 5.53 0.81
N TYR A 83 -4.49 6.38 1.49
CA TYR A 83 -4.24 7.74 1.02
C TYR A 83 -3.02 7.77 0.11
N LEU A 84 -3.27 7.88 -1.19
CA LEU A 84 -2.25 7.73 -2.24
C LEU A 84 -1.63 9.06 -2.69
N LEU A 85 -2.42 10.14 -2.72
CA LEU A 85 -2.00 11.44 -3.22
C LEU A 85 -2.74 12.57 -2.50
N SER A 86 -1.99 13.59 -2.05
CA SER A 86 -2.58 14.81 -1.46
C SER A 86 -2.61 15.97 -2.46
N THR A 87 -3.44 16.98 -2.20
CA THR A 87 -3.49 18.22 -3.01
C THR A 87 -2.15 18.96 -3.01
N GLU A 88 -1.40 18.89 -1.91
CA GLU A 88 -0.04 19.46 -1.81
C GLU A 88 0.96 18.68 -2.68
N ASN A 89 0.72 17.40 -2.97
CA ASN A 89 1.61 16.63 -3.85
C ASN A 89 1.50 17.07 -5.31
N LEU A 90 0.41 17.74 -5.70
CA LEU A 90 0.25 18.32 -7.03
C LEU A 90 1.24 19.47 -7.30
N GLN A 91 1.89 20.01 -6.26
CA GLN A 91 2.91 21.07 -6.36
C GLN A 91 4.34 20.53 -6.51
N ARG A 92 4.50 19.21 -6.66
CA ARG A 92 5.81 18.58 -6.86
C ARG A 92 6.34 18.83 -8.27
N ASP A 93 7.59 18.44 -8.47
CA ASP A 93 8.21 18.43 -9.79
C ASP A 93 7.32 17.66 -10.79
N PRO A 94 7.09 18.20 -12.01
CA PRO A 94 6.19 17.58 -12.98
C PRO A 94 6.55 16.14 -13.35
N ASP A 95 7.84 15.81 -13.46
CA ASP A 95 8.28 14.47 -13.84
C ASP A 95 8.06 13.49 -12.67
N GLU A 96 8.32 13.93 -11.43
CA GLU A 96 7.99 13.16 -10.23
C GLU A 96 6.48 12.92 -10.11
N LEU A 97 5.67 13.96 -10.34
CA LEU A 97 4.22 13.88 -10.26
C LEU A 97 3.64 12.94 -11.32
N ALA A 98 4.10 13.04 -12.57
CA ALA A 98 3.68 12.17 -13.65
C ALA A 98 4.00 10.70 -13.33
N SER A 99 5.21 10.41 -12.84
CA SER A 99 5.57 9.05 -12.43
C SER A 99 4.72 8.54 -11.28
N LEU A 100 4.42 9.38 -10.28
CA LEU A 100 3.57 9.02 -9.15
C LEU A 100 2.13 8.70 -9.59
N ILE A 101 1.54 9.52 -10.47
CA ILE A 101 0.18 9.29 -10.99
C ILE A 101 0.12 7.98 -11.77
N GLU A 102 1.13 7.69 -12.61
CA GLU A 102 1.18 6.42 -13.35
C GLU A 102 1.22 5.23 -12.39
N ILE A 103 2.11 5.26 -11.40
CA ILE A 103 2.24 4.18 -10.40
C ILE A 103 0.94 3.98 -9.61
N ILE A 104 0.27 5.06 -9.23
CA ILE A 104 -1.03 5.00 -8.54
C ILE A 104 -2.05 4.27 -9.42
N THR A 105 -2.07 4.61 -10.71
CA THR A 105 -3.03 4.05 -11.66
C THR A 105 -2.76 2.56 -11.89
N GLU A 106 -1.50 2.17 -12.10
CA GLU A 106 -1.08 0.76 -12.21
C GLU A 106 -1.49 -0.05 -10.98
N VAL A 107 -1.31 0.49 -9.76
CA VAL A 107 -1.70 -0.20 -8.53
C VAL A 107 -3.20 -0.36 -8.41
N VAL A 108 -3.97 0.68 -8.75
CA VAL A 108 -5.43 0.58 -8.70
C VAL A 108 -5.92 -0.47 -9.70
N GLU A 109 -5.36 -0.51 -10.91
CA GLU A 109 -5.66 -1.53 -11.90
C GLU A 109 -5.31 -2.95 -11.42
N GLU A 110 -4.14 -3.12 -10.77
CA GLU A 110 -3.74 -4.39 -10.18
C GLU A 110 -4.73 -4.83 -9.08
N ILE A 111 -5.08 -3.92 -8.16
CA ILE A 111 -6.03 -4.20 -7.06
C ILE A 111 -7.41 -4.53 -7.61
N CYS A 112 -7.86 -3.83 -8.66
CA CYS A 112 -9.13 -4.06 -9.36
C CYS A 112 -9.14 -5.33 -10.23
N ALA A 113 -8.00 -6.01 -10.41
CA ALA A 113 -7.92 -7.18 -11.26
C ALA A 113 -8.97 -8.23 -10.84
N PRO A 114 -9.65 -8.91 -11.78
CA PRO A 114 -10.73 -9.85 -11.48
C PRO A 114 -10.34 -10.97 -10.49
N ALA A 115 -9.05 -11.29 -10.39
CA ALA A 115 -8.51 -12.28 -9.47
C ALA A 115 -8.61 -11.86 -7.98
N ASN A 116 -8.63 -10.56 -7.68
CA ASN A 116 -8.47 -10.06 -6.31
C ASN A 116 -9.79 -9.96 -5.52
N GLN A 117 -10.95 -10.17 -6.15
CA GLN A 117 -12.28 -10.18 -5.49
C GLN A 117 -12.58 -8.92 -4.64
N TRP A 118 -11.91 -7.81 -4.93
CA TRP A 118 -12.08 -6.55 -4.22
C TRP A 118 -12.91 -5.57 -5.05
N SER A 119 -13.68 -4.73 -4.37
CA SER A 119 -14.30 -3.56 -4.99
C SER A 119 -13.51 -2.32 -4.55
N VAL A 120 -13.04 -1.57 -5.53
CA VAL A 120 -12.28 -0.33 -5.31
C VAL A 120 -13.17 0.86 -5.61
N ARG A 121 -13.07 1.89 -4.77
CA ARG A 121 -13.69 3.18 -5.01
C ARG A 121 -12.64 4.27 -4.83
N SER A 122 -12.38 5.00 -5.90
CA SER A 122 -11.58 6.23 -5.85
C SER A 122 -12.39 7.36 -5.22
N VAL A 123 -11.76 8.11 -4.31
CA VAL A 123 -12.38 9.25 -3.62
C VAL A 123 -11.45 10.45 -3.73
N GLY A 124 -11.96 11.55 -4.28
CA GLY A 124 -11.21 12.79 -4.50
C GLY A 124 -11.64 13.50 -5.77
N ASP A 125 -10.92 14.57 -6.11
CA ASP A 125 -11.09 15.28 -7.36
C ASP A 125 -10.15 14.70 -8.42
N LEU A 126 -10.65 13.73 -9.19
CA LEU A 126 -9.88 13.04 -10.21
C LEU A 126 -9.54 13.93 -11.40
N GLU A 127 -10.29 15.01 -11.62
CA GLU A 127 -10.07 15.91 -12.77
C GLU A 127 -8.72 16.65 -12.65
N LEU A 128 -8.22 16.82 -11.41
CA LEU A 128 -6.90 17.38 -11.14
C LEU A 128 -5.74 16.52 -11.64
N LEU A 129 -5.98 15.25 -12.01
CA LEU A 129 -4.96 14.32 -12.49
C LEU A 129 -4.84 14.30 -14.03
N GLY A 130 -5.72 15.01 -14.73
CA GLY A 130 -5.86 14.94 -16.18
C GLY A 130 -6.84 13.87 -16.66
N GLU A 131 -7.26 13.96 -17.93
CA GLU A 131 -8.34 13.11 -18.47
C GLU A 131 -8.00 11.61 -18.48
N GLU A 132 -6.76 11.28 -18.83
CA GLU A 132 -6.30 9.89 -18.99
C GLU A 132 -6.27 9.15 -17.64
N PRO A 133 -5.58 9.66 -16.58
CA PRO A 133 -5.57 9.00 -15.28
C PRO A 133 -6.95 9.02 -14.61
N ALA A 134 -7.72 10.10 -14.76
CA ALA A 134 -9.07 10.19 -14.21
C ALA A 134 -9.99 9.09 -14.77
N ARG A 135 -9.83 8.72 -16.04
CA ARG A 135 -10.58 7.63 -16.67
C ARG A 135 -10.15 6.26 -16.14
N ARG A 136 -8.85 6.02 -15.96
CA ARG A 136 -8.33 4.74 -15.45
C ARG A 136 -8.67 4.50 -13.98
N LEU A 137 -8.86 5.56 -13.20
CA LEU A 137 -9.21 5.51 -11.77
C LEU A 137 -10.71 5.46 -11.49
N ARG A 138 -11.58 5.48 -12.51
CA ARG A 138 -13.04 5.38 -12.38
C ARG A 138 -13.51 3.93 -12.48
#